data_AF-A0AAW7PT16-F1
#
_entry.id   AF-A0AAW7PT16-F1
#
_cell.length_a   1.000
_cell.length_b   1.000
_cell.length_c   1.000
_cell.angle_alpha   90.00
_cell.angle_beta   90.00
_cell.angle_gamma   90.00
#
_symmetry.space_group_name_H-M   'P 1'
#
loop_
_entity.id
_entity.type
_entity.pdbx_description
1 polymer ?
#
loop_
_entity_poly.entity_id
_entity_poly.type
_entity_poly.pdbx_seq_one_letter_code
_entity_poly.pdbx_strand_id
1 'polypeptide(L)' 'MLKEEIGRLKAIKSVYGKEAFNNLSTVKYGDTTYVGWLLLDADTIEELESKYSDEQILDFHNDLMKNKLVR' A
#
# COMPACT_ATOMS: atom_id res chain seq x y z
N MET A 1 16.64 -0.56 -2.67
CA MET A 1 15.52 -1.11 -3.46
C MET A 1 15.92 -1.35 -4.90
N LEU A 2 15.51 -2.49 -5.45
CA LEU A 2 15.59 -2.84 -6.87
C LEU A 2 14.54 -2.07 -7.69
N LYS A 3 14.73 -1.98 -9.02
CA LYS A 3 13.80 -1.27 -9.94
C LYS A 3 12.36 -1.81 -9.85
N GLU A 4 12.21 -3.11 -9.67
CA GLU A 4 10.91 -3.79 -9.51
C GLU A 4 10.23 -3.42 -8.18
N GLU A 5 10.99 -3.31 -7.09
CA GLU A 5 10.46 -2.89 -5.79
C GLU A 5 10.00 -1.43 -5.80
N ILE A 6 10.71 -0.56 -6.51
CA ILE A 6 10.30 0.84 -6.67
C ILE A 6 8.97 0.93 -7.44
N GLY A 7 8.81 0.16 -8.51
CA GLY A 7 7.57 0.13 -9.29
C GLY A 7 6.40 -0.45 -8.47
N ARG A 8 6.68 -1.51 -7.71
CA ARG A 8 5.73 -2.11 -6.78
C ARG A 8 5.29 -1.14 -5.68
N LEU A 9 6.24 -0.45 -5.05
CA LEU A 9 5.93 0.53 -4.01
C LEU A 9 5.04 1.66 -4.56
N LYS A 10 5.34 2.18 -5.76
CA LYS A 10 4.49 3.19 -6.41
C LYS A 10 3.06 2.71 -6.60
N ALA A 11 2.87 1.45 -7.01
CA ALA A 11 1.54 0.87 -7.14
C ALA A 11 0.84 0.79 -5.78
N ILE A 12 1.51 0.27 -4.74
CA ILE A 12 0.98 0.19 -3.38
C ILE A 12 0.54 1.56 -2.85
N LYS A 13 1.39 2.58 -3.05
CA LYS A 13 1.11 3.96 -2.63
C LYS A 13 -0.07 4.58 -3.39
N SER A 14 -0.26 4.25 -4.68
CA SER A 14 -1.40 4.76 -5.47
C SER A 14 -2.77 4.25 -5.03
N VAL A 15 -2.81 3.16 -4.26
CA VAL A 15 -4.05 2.63 -3.67
C VAL A 15 -4.06 2.76 -2.14
N TYR A 16 -3.18 3.59 -1.58
CA TYR A 16 -3.16 3.87 -0.16
C TYR A 16 -4.13 4.98 0.22
N GLY A 17 -4.70 4.88 1.41
CA GLY A 17 -5.45 5.94 2.06
C GLY A 17 -6.93 5.63 2.17
N LYS A 18 -7.62 6.43 3.00
CA LYS A 18 -9.01 6.17 3.38
C LYS A 18 -9.96 6.20 2.21
N GLU A 19 -9.74 7.10 1.26
CA GLU A 19 -10.52 7.17 0.03
C GLU A 19 -10.33 5.91 -0.82
N ALA A 20 -9.07 5.51 -1.07
CA ALA A 20 -8.76 4.32 -1.84
C ALA A 20 -9.32 3.04 -1.19
N PHE A 21 -9.24 2.94 0.14
CA PHE A 21 -9.82 1.84 0.92
C PHE A 21 -11.34 1.79 0.79
N ASN A 22 -12.04 2.91 1.02
CA ASN A 22 -13.50 2.97 0.96
C ASN A 22 -14.05 2.69 -0.45
N ASN A 23 -13.33 3.14 -1.48
CA ASN A 23 -13.72 2.95 -2.87
C ASN A 23 -13.26 1.60 -3.45
N LEU A 24 -12.56 0.77 -2.66
CA LEU A 24 -11.92 -0.46 -3.12
C LEU A 24 -11.06 -0.23 -4.38
N SER A 25 -10.35 0.89 -4.43
CA SER A 25 -9.50 1.26 -5.56
C SER A 25 -8.51 0.14 -5.86
N THR A 26 -8.28 -0.14 -7.13
CA THR A 26 -7.35 -1.21 -7.53
C THR A 26 -6.33 -0.72 -8.53
N VAL A 27 -5.11 -1.23 -8.42
CA VAL A 27 -4.07 -1.06 -9.44
C VAL A 27 -3.40 -2.38 -9.74
N LYS A 28 -3.10 -2.62 -11.02
CA LYS A 28 -2.35 -3.80 -11.44
C LYS A 28 -0.88 -3.43 -11.67
N TYR A 29 0.03 -4.19 -11.08
CA TYR A 29 1.46 -4.10 -11.34
C TYR A 29 2.05 -5.50 -11.49
N GLY A 30 2.60 -5.80 -12.68
CA GLY A 30 2.93 -7.16 -13.08
C GLY A 30 1.67 -8.05 -13.07
N ASP A 31 1.78 -9.22 -12.46
CA ASP A 31 0.68 -10.17 -12.29
C ASP A 31 -0.14 -9.96 -11.00
N THR A 32 0.21 -8.95 -10.19
CA THR A 32 -0.45 -8.68 -8.90
C THR A 32 -1.44 -7.53 -9.01
N THR A 33 -2.65 -7.74 -8.48
CA THR A 33 -3.64 -6.69 -8.26
C THR A 33 -3.56 -6.23 -6.81
N TYR A 34 -3.26 -4.94 -6.62
CA TYR A 34 -3.29 -4.27 -5.33
C TYR A 34 -4.66 -3.64 -5.13
N VAL A 35 -5.20 -3.76 -3.93
CA VAL A 35 -6.50 -3.20 -3.54
C VAL A 35 -6.30 -2.10 -2.51
N GLY A 36 -7.28 -1.20 -2.42
CA GLY A 36 -7.32 -0.11 -1.46
C GLY A 36 -6.98 -0.58 -0.05
N TRP A 37 -6.03 0.09 0.60
CA TRP A 37 -5.58 -0.27 1.95
C TRP A 37 -5.29 0.99 2.77
N LEU A 38 -5.41 0.86 4.09
CA LEU A 38 -5.32 1.96 5.04
C LEU A 38 -4.65 1.48 6.34
N LEU A 39 -3.78 2.31 6.91
CA LEU A 39 -3.38 2.20 8.31
C LEU A 39 -4.15 3.25 9.13
N LEU A 40 -4.71 2.84 10.27
CA LEU A 40 -5.63 3.66 11.08
C LEU A 40 -5.01 4.96 11.61
N ASP A 41 -3.68 5.05 11.62
CA ASP A 41 -2.94 6.22 12.06
C ASP A 41 -2.51 7.15 10.91
N ALA A 42 -2.83 6.85 9.65
CA ALA A 42 -2.53 7.72 8.50
C ALA A 42 -3.61 7.62 7.41
N ASP A 43 -4.47 8.64 7.28
CA ASP A 43 -5.60 8.65 6.37
C ASP A 43 -5.20 8.94 4.92
N THR A 44 -4.04 9.57 4.69
CA THR A 44 -3.51 9.91 3.35
C THR A 44 -2.10 9.39 3.10
N ILE A 45 -1.69 9.34 1.83
CA ILE A 45 -0.33 8.90 1.46
C ILE A 45 0.74 9.85 2.01
N GLU A 46 0.46 11.15 2.05
CA GLU A 46 1.38 12.15 2.60
C GLU A 46 1.59 11.94 4.11
N GLU A 47 0.53 11.62 4.85
CA GLU A 47 0.65 11.29 6.27
C GLU A 47 1.46 10.01 6.49
N LEU A 48 1.24 8.99 5.66
CA LEU A 48 1.98 7.74 5.71
C LEU A 48 3.48 7.97 5.44
N GLU A 49 3.82 8.71 4.38
CA GLU A 49 5.21 9.03 4.00
C GLU A 49 5.90 9.95 5.01
N SER A 50 5.14 10.74 5.78
CA SER A 50 5.71 11.55 6.86
C SER A 50 6.13 10.72 8.09
N LYS A 51 5.55 9.53 8.26
CA LYS A 51 5.73 8.67 9.44
C LYS A 51 6.62 7.47 9.18
N TYR A 52 6.60 6.94 7.96
CA TYR A 52 7.18 5.66 7.62
C TYR A 52 8.07 5.77 6.39
N SER A 53 9.20 5.06 6.44
CA SER A 53 10.06 4.93 5.26
C SER A 53 9.41 4.05 4.20
N ASP A 54 9.88 4.19 2.96
CA ASP A 54 9.48 3.35 1.83
C ASP A 54 9.61 1.84 2.12
N GLU A 55 10.66 1.45 2.85
CA GLU A 55 10.90 0.06 3.25
C GLU A 55 9.84 -0.42 4.27
N GLN A 56 9.52 0.41 5.27
CA GLN A 56 8.47 0.10 6.24
C GLN A 56 7.10 -0.02 5.58
N ILE A 57 6.78 0.87 4.63
CA ILE A 57 5.52 0.83 3.88
C ILE A 57 5.40 -0.49 3.09
N LEU A 58 6.48 -0.91 2.45
CA LEU A 58 6.54 -2.21 1.78
C LEU A 58 6.33 -3.37 2.75
N ASP A 59 6.98 -3.31 3.92
CA ASP A 59 6.87 -4.36 4.95
C ASP A 59 5.46 -4.45 5.54
N PHE A 60 4.82 -3.33 5.88
CA PHE A 60 3.42 -3.33 6.33
C PHE A 60 2.48 -3.94 5.29
N HIS A 61 2.67 -3.58 4.02
CA HIS A 61 1.85 -4.13 2.96
C HIS A 61 2.13 -5.63 2.74
N ASN A 62 3.39 -6.05 2.82
CA ASN A 62 3.76 -7.47 2.78
C ASN A 62 3.08 -8.26 3.92
N ASP A 63 3.09 -7.71 5.12
CA ASP A 63 2.50 -8.33 6.30
C ASP A 63 0.97 -8.40 6.21
N LEU A 64 0.33 -7.36 5.67
CA LEU A 64 -1.11 -7.35 5.36
C LEU A 64 -1.47 -8.49 4.38
N MET A 65 -0.68 -8.66 3.32
CA MET A 65 -0.89 -9.70 2.32
C MET A 65 -0.61 -11.10 2.85
N LYS A 66 0.42 -11.28 3.69
CA LYS A 66 0.78 -12.57 4.30
C LYS A 66 -0.25 -13.02 5.34
N ASN A 67 -0.68 -12.11 6.19
CA ASN A 67 -1.55 -12.45 7.31
C ASN A 67 -2.99 -12.66 6.88
N LYS A 68 -3.36 -12.37 5.61
CA LYS A 68 -4.76 -12.36 5.15
C LYS A 68 -5.65 -11.84 6.28
N LEU A 69 -5.35 -10.65 6.82
CA LEU A 69 -6.30 -10.02 7.73
C LEU A 69 -7.47 -9.57 6.85
N VAL A 70 -8.31 -10.59 6.63
CA VAL A 70 -9.51 -10.64 5.84
C VAL A 70 -10.47 -9.64 6.46
N ARG A 71 -10.95 -8.73 5.60
CA ARG A 71 -12.26 -8.05 5.63
C ARG A 71 -12.90 -7.83 7.00
#